data_AF-A0A920KWV7-F1
#
_entry.id   AF-A0A920KWV7-F1
#
_cell.length_a   1.000
_cell.length_b   1.000
_cell.length_c   1.000
_cell.angle_alpha   90.00
_cell.angle_beta   90.00
_cell.angle_gamma   90.00
#
_symmetry.space_group_name_H-M   'P 1'
#
loop_
_entity.id
_entity.type
_entity.pdbx_description
1 polymer ?
#
loop_
_entity_poly.entity_id
_entity_poly.type
_entity_poly.pdbx_seq_one_letter_code
_entity_poly.pdbx_strand_id
1 'polypeptide(L)' 'MTQEIKSLTIHQGINPSEATIIAGGGASGINILNLAKNLGCKSILIPDMGPVISASGLLLQNLQMSSQ' A
#
# COMPACT_ATOMS: atom_id res chain seq x y z
N MET A 1 -1.19 13.74 -1.30
CA MET A 1 -0.89 12.29 -1.16
C MET A 1 -0.74 11.90 0.30
N THR A 2 0.29 12.37 1.02
CA THR A 2 0.48 12.06 2.46
C THR A 2 -0.75 12.43 3.30
N GLN A 3 -1.31 13.63 3.10
CA GLN A 3 -2.42 14.11 3.91
C GLN A 3 -3.70 13.30 3.67
N GLU A 4 -4.00 12.95 2.42
CA GLU A 4 -5.13 12.09 2.06
C GLU A 4 -4.98 10.69 2.66
N ILE A 5 -3.80 10.07 2.53
CA ILE A 5 -3.53 8.76 3.14
C ILE A 5 -3.73 8.85 4.66
N LYS A 6 -3.12 9.84 5.32
CA LYS A 6 -3.25 10.04 6.76
C LYS A 6 -4.71 10.21 7.20
N SER A 7 -5.46 11.07 6.50
CA SER A 7 -6.85 11.35 6.81
C SER A 7 -7.72 10.10 6.67
N LEU A 8 -7.62 9.40 5.53
CA LEU A 8 -8.40 8.17 5.28
C LEU A 8 -8.08 7.06 6.28
N THR A 9 -6.80 6.84 6.57
CA THR A 9 -6.36 5.82 7.53
C THR A 9 -6.89 6.11 8.94
N ILE A 10 -6.83 7.38 9.39
CA ILE A 10 -7.40 7.79 10.69
C ILE A 10 -8.93 7.66 10.70
N HIS A 11 -9.60 8.03 9.62
CA HIS A 11 -11.06 7.88 9.48
C HIS A 11 -11.51 6.41 9.57
N GLN A 12 -10.67 5.47 9.16
CA GLN A 12 -10.90 4.03 9.32
C GLN A 12 -10.57 3.51 10.73
N GLY A 13 -10.15 4.38 11.65
CA GLY A 13 -9.76 4.01 13.02
C GLY A 13 -8.36 3.42 13.13
N ILE A 14 -7.53 3.54 12.09
CA ILE A 14 -6.18 2.98 12.03
C ILE A 14 -5.17 4.08 12.32
N ASN A 15 -4.21 3.80 13.20
CA ASN A 15 -3.06 4.69 13.41
C ASN A 15 -2.01 4.42 12.32
N PRO A 16 -1.69 5.40 11.43
CA PRO A 16 -0.70 5.18 10.37
C PRO A 16 0.68 4.79 10.90
N SER A 17 1.06 5.25 12.10
CA SER A 17 2.37 4.96 12.69
C SER A 17 2.54 3.50 13.14
N GLU A 18 1.43 2.77 13.29
CA GLU A 18 1.39 1.33 13.61
C GLU A 18 1.27 0.46 12.34
N ALA A 19 1.01 1.08 11.19
CA ALA A 19 0.90 0.39 9.91
C ALA A 19 2.26 0.25 9.20
N THR A 20 2.35 -0.79 8.36
CA THR A 20 3.45 -0.96 7.40
C THR A 20 3.01 -0.44 6.04
N ILE A 21 3.85 0.38 5.40
CA ILE A 21 3.61 0.82 4.02
C ILE A 21 4.05 -0.29 3.06
N ILE A 22 3.15 -0.74 2.18
CA ILE A 22 3.51 -1.63 1.07
C ILE A 22 3.56 -0.80 -0.20
N ALA A 23 4.74 -0.71 -0.81
CA ALA A 23 4.96 0.10 -1.99
C ALA A 23 4.61 -0.67 -3.28
N GLY A 24 3.63 -0.18 -4.04
CA GLY A 24 3.15 -0.79 -5.28
C GLY A 24 3.14 0.16 -6.48
N GLY A 25 3.08 -0.39 -7.69
CA GLY A 25 3.11 0.33 -8.96
C GLY A 25 4.51 0.69 -9.45
N GLY A 26 4.62 1.13 -10.71
CA GLY A 26 5.91 1.43 -11.38
C GLY A 26 6.76 2.50 -10.68
N ALA A 27 6.14 3.35 -9.85
CA ALA A 27 6.79 4.38 -9.05
C ALA A 27 6.96 4.00 -7.56
N SER A 28 6.76 2.73 -7.20
CA SER A 28 6.71 2.24 -5.81
C SER A 28 7.86 2.73 -4.91
N GLY A 29 9.11 2.76 -5.41
CA GLY A 29 10.26 3.24 -4.62
C GLY A 29 10.43 4.75 -4.55
N ILE A 30 9.72 5.53 -5.37
CA ILE A 30 9.95 6.97 -5.50
C ILE A 30 9.35 7.68 -4.28
N ASN A 31 10.21 8.41 -3.56
CA ASN A 31 9.82 9.26 -2.43
C ASN A 31 9.12 8.53 -1.26
N ILE A 32 9.19 7.19 -1.22
CA ILE A 32 8.48 6.35 -0.23
C ILE A 32 8.97 6.58 1.19
N LEU A 33 10.27 6.84 1.37
CA LEU A 33 10.88 7.17 2.67
C LEU A 33 10.32 8.48 3.25
N ASN A 34 10.16 9.49 2.41
CA ASN A 34 9.60 10.78 2.84
C ASN A 34 8.11 10.64 3.16
N LEU A 35 7.37 9.86 2.37
CA LEU A 35 5.97 9.53 2.68
C LEU A 35 5.87 8.85 4.06
N ALA A 36 6.65 7.79 4.28
CA ALA A 36 6.67 7.05 5.56
C ALA A 36 7.00 7.96 6.75
N LYS A 37 8.03 8.81 6.60
CA LYS A 37 8.43 9.77 7.63
C LYS A 37 7.30 10.73 7.98
N ASN A 38 6.59 11.27 6.99
CA ASN A 38 5.49 12.21 7.24
C ASN A 38 4.24 11.54 7.82
N LEU A 39 4.03 10.25 7.55
CA LEU A 39 2.96 9.44 8.15
C LEU A 39 3.32 8.91 9.54
N GLY A 40 4.61 8.91 9.90
CA GLY A 40 5.12 8.30 11.13
C GLY A 40 5.25 6.78 11.06
N CYS A 41 5.15 6.18 9.87
CA CYS A 41 5.30 4.74 9.67
C CYS A 41 6.77 4.32 9.90
N LYS A 42 6.97 3.22 10.63
CA LYS A 42 8.31 2.71 10.98
C LYS A 42 8.82 1.64 10.02
N SER A 43 7.94 1.06 9.21
CA SER A 43 8.23 -0.03 8.31
C SER A 43 7.70 0.23 6.91
N ILE A 44 8.52 -0.14 5.93
CA ILE A 44 8.17 -0.13 4.52
C ILE A 44 8.54 -1.50 3.97
N LEU A 45 7.60 -2.13 3.28
CA LEU A 45 7.83 -3.31 2.46
C LEU A 45 7.85 -2.88 0.99
N ILE A 46 8.97 -3.15 0.32
CA ILE A 46 9.11 -2.97 -1.13
C ILE A 46 9.17 -4.38 -1.75
N PRO A 47 8.07 -4.89 -2.33
CA PRO A 47 8.07 -6.19 -2.99
C PRO A 47 8.87 -6.14 -4.29
N ASP A 48 9.53 -7.24 -4.67
CA ASP A 48 10.21 -7.36 -5.97
C ASP A 48 9.23 -7.11 -7.13
N MET A 49 8.01 -7.61 -6.99
CA MET A 49 6.93 -7.41 -7.96
C MET A 49 6.19 -6.07 -7.77
N GLY A 50 6.71 -5.15 -6.95
CA GLY A 50 6.14 -3.82 -6.67
C GLY A 50 5.67 -3.09 -7.93
N PRO A 51 6.50 -2.95 -8.99
CA PRO A 51 6.14 -2.32 -10.25
C PRO A 51 4.88 -2.88 -10.93
N VAL A 52 4.60 -4.17 -10.73
CA VAL A 52 3.55 -4.93 -11.41
C VAL A 52 2.60 -5.60 -10.41
N ILE A 53 2.46 -5.04 -9.21
CA ILE A 53 1.74 -5.68 -8.10
C ILE A 53 0.25 -5.95 -8.43
N SER A 54 -0.36 -5.09 -9.25
CA SER A 54 -1.74 -5.27 -9.69
C SER A 54 -1.91 -6.49 -10.62
N ALA A 55 -1.01 -6.65 -11.61
CA ALA A 55 -1.01 -7.84 -12.47
C ALA A 55 -0.67 -9.10 -11.67
N SER A 56 0.24 -8.98 -10.70
CA SER A 56 0.60 -10.09 -9.80
C SER A 56 -0.59 -10.56 -8.95
N GLY A 57 -1.44 -9.63 -8.50
CA GLY A 57 -2.69 -9.96 -7.79
C GLY A 57 -3.63 -10.83 -8.61
N LEU A 58 -3.75 -10.57 -9.93
CA LEU A 58 -4.55 -11.40 -10.83
C LEU A 58 -4.01 -12.82 -10.99
N LEU A 59 -2.70 -13.01 -10.88
CA LEU A 59 -2.07 -14.33 -10.95
C LEU A 59 -2.25 -15.12 -9.65
N LEU A 60 -2.35 -14.44 -8.51
CA LEU A 60 -2.47 -15.03 -7.17
C LEU A 60 -3.92 -15.25 -6.74
N GLN A 61 -4.90 -14.64 -7.42
CA GLN A 61 -6.30 -14.75 -7.04
C GLN A 61 -6.85 -16.16 -7.25
N ASN A 62 -7.77 -16.57 -6.38
CA ASN A 62 -8.56 -17.77 -6.60
C ASN A 62 -9.70 -17.50 -7.58
N LEU A 63 -10.03 -18.49 -8.41
CA LEU A 63 -11.20 -18.42 -9.27
C LEU A 63 -12.47 -18.51 -8.42
N GLN A 64 -13.31 -17.47 -8.50
CA GLN A 64 -14.63 -17.44 -7.88
C GLN A 64 -15.66 -17.13 -8.96
N MET A 65 -16.65 -18.00 -9.12
CA MET A 65 -17.78 -17.81 -10.02
C MET A 65 -19.01 -17.46 -9.19
N SER A 66 -19.50 -16.23 -9.29
CA SER A 66 -20.76 -15.83 -8.65
C SER A 66 -21.91 -15.99 -9.65
N SER A 67 -22.76 -16.99 -9.47
CA SER A 67 -24.07 -17.05 -10.13
C SER A 67 -25.03 -16.12 -9.39
N GLN A 68 -25.41 -15.01 -10.01
CA GLN A 68 -26.60 -14.23 -9.60
C GLN A 68 -27.87 -14.94 -10.05
#